data_AF-A0A0B1T878-F1
#
_entry.id   AF-A0A0B1T878-F1
#
_cell.length_a   1.000
_cell.length_b   1.000
_cell.length_c   1.000
_cell.angle_alpha   90.00
_cell.angle_beta   90.00
_cell.angle_gamma   90.00
#
_symmetry.space_group_name_H-M   'P 1'
#
loop_
_entity.id
_entity.type
_entity.pdbx_description
1 polymer ?
#
loop_
_entity_poly.entity_id
_entity_poly.type
_entity_poly.pdbx_seq_one_letter_code
_entity_poly.pdbx_strand_id
1 'polypeptide(L)'
;MIHFRVCTAFNKLMPYHDKERERIVGAGGSVMIQRINGSLAVSRAFGDFEYKNVPGLEPNKQLVSPEPDVYVLERQKEKDEFLVVACDGIYDVMENEELCRFVESRLHVCDDLNQVCNDVLDACLSKGSRDNMTMIVVCFDAAPTIDKEKVASEAAWKAQMLVAINGQLLMSFDRRYFSYQHSPIVTNKISFSAAHEVKKLLFDSPL
;
A
#
# COMPACT_ATOMS: atom_id res chain seq x y z
N MET A 1 8.68 -5.04 -2.04
CA MET A 1 9.25 -5.22 -0.68
C MET A 1 8.46 -6.34 0.00
N ILE A 2 9.12 -7.18 0.79
CA ILE A 2 8.58 -8.41 1.40
C ILE A 2 8.73 -8.24 2.93
N HIS A 3 7.67 -8.45 3.72
CA HIS A 3 7.67 -8.22 5.17
C HIS A 3 6.97 -9.34 5.95
N PHE A 4 7.61 -9.81 7.04
CA PHE A 4 7.00 -10.67 8.07
C PHE A 4 6.98 -9.89 9.38
N ARG A 5 5.83 -9.78 10.05
CA ARG A 5 5.80 -9.19 11.40
C ARG A 5 6.23 -10.28 12.38
N VAL A 6 7.24 -10.19 13.25
CA VAL A 6 8.23 -9.17 13.65
C VAL A 6 9.61 -9.77 13.39
N CYS A 7 10.30 -9.48 12.29
CA CYS A 7 11.76 -9.76 12.22
C CYS A 7 12.50 -9.02 11.11
N THR A 8 11.92 -8.79 9.93
CA THR A 8 12.74 -8.33 8.79
C THR A 8 11.91 -7.61 7.72
N ALA A 9 12.34 -6.40 7.36
CA ALA A 9 11.96 -5.71 6.13
C ALA A 9 13.17 -5.67 5.19
N PHE A 10 12.94 -5.89 3.90
CA PHE A 10 13.99 -5.77 2.89
C PHE A 10 13.94 -4.41 2.22
N ASN A 11 15.05 -3.68 2.28
CA ASN A 11 15.13 -2.33 1.75
C ASN A 11 14.98 -2.30 0.22
N LYS A 12 14.27 -1.29 -0.29
CA LYS A 12 14.21 -1.00 -1.74
C LYS A 12 15.63 -0.70 -2.24
N LEU A 13 16.01 -1.22 -3.40
CA LEU A 13 17.33 -0.96 -4.00
C LEU A 13 17.23 0.27 -4.90
N MET A 14 17.59 1.42 -4.33
CA MET A 14 17.47 2.71 -4.99
C MET A 14 18.83 3.17 -5.53
N PRO A 15 18.86 3.90 -6.67
CA PRO A 15 20.11 4.38 -7.27
C PRO A 15 21.01 5.19 -6.33
N TYR A 16 20.44 5.89 -5.35
CA TYR A 16 21.17 6.74 -4.41
C TYR A 16 21.76 6.00 -3.20
N HIS A 17 21.47 4.70 -3.02
CA HIS A 17 22.09 3.90 -1.96
C HIS A 17 23.56 3.63 -2.29
N ASP A 18 24.45 3.69 -1.29
CA ASP A 18 25.91 3.72 -1.49
C ASP A 18 26.44 2.60 -2.40
N LYS A 19 26.09 1.34 -2.12
CA LYS A 19 26.49 0.18 -2.93
C LYS A 19 26.00 0.28 -4.38
N GLU A 20 24.79 0.77 -4.58
CA GLU A 20 24.19 0.91 -5.91
C GLU A 20 24.82 2.08 -6.66
N ARG A 21 25.02 3.22 -5.98
CA ARG A 21 25.64 4.42 -6.52
C ARG A 21 27.08 4.16 -6.94
N GLU A 22 27.86 3.44 -6.12
CA GLU A 22 29.23 3.06 -6.43
C GLU A 22 29.29 2.22 -7.72
N ARG A 23 28.42 1.21 -7.83
CA ARG A 23 28.29 0.41 -9.05
C ARG A 23 27.93 1.27 -10.27
N ILE A 24 26.91 2.13 -10.15
CA ILE A 24 26.44 2.99 -11.25
C ILE A 24 27.56 3.91 -11.73
N VAL A 25 28.29 4.56 -10.82
CA VAL A 25 29.42 5.44 -11.16
C VAL A 25 30.59 4.64 -11.73
N GLY A 26 30.89 3.47 -11.17
CA GLY A 26 31.92 2.55 -11.69
C GLY A 26 31.62 2.05 -13.10
N ALA A 27 30.33 1.96 -13.47
CA ALA A 27 29.89 1.63 -14.82
C ALA A 27 29.88 2.84 -15.78
N GLY A 28 30.40 4.00 -15.37
CA GLY A 28 30.46 5.23 -16.17
C GLY A 28 29.17 6.05 -16.18
N GLY A 29 28.20 5.72 -15.31
CA GLY A 29 26.95 6.47 -15.16
C GLY A 29 27.00 7.53 -14.06
N SER A 30 25.83 8.10 -13.80
CA SER A 30 25.62 9.09 -12.75
C SER A 30 24.28 8.86 -12.05
N VAL A 31 24.17 9.35 -10.82
CA VAL A 31 22.91 9.38 -10.08
C VAL A 31 22.50 10.84 -9.93
N MET A 32 21.43 11.23 -10.64
CA MET A 32 20.88 12.58 -10.60
C MET A 32 19.56 12.54 -9.83
N ILE A 33 19.50 13.26 -8.71
CA ILE A 33 18.41 13.19 -7.73
C ILE A 33 18.30 11.76 -7.19
N GLN A 34 17.44 10.92 -7.77
CA GLN A 34 17.24 9.52 -7.38
C GLN A 34 17.22 8.59 -8.60
N ARG A 35 17.71 9.07 -9.76
CA ARG A 35 17.60 8.37 -11.04
C ARG A 35 18.96 8.14 -11.69
N ILE A 36 19.13 6.99 -12.32
CA ILE A 36 20.29 6.67 -13.17
C ILE A 36 20.25 7.58 -14.39
N ASN A 37 21.30 8.40 -14.56
CA ASN A 37 21.44 9.37 -15.63
C ASN A 37 20.21 10.29 -15.76
N GLY A 38 19.51 10.55 -14.65
CA GLY A 38 18.27 11.35 -14.64
C GLY A 38 17.01 10.66 -15.17
N SER A 39 17.11 9.41 -15.65
CA SER A 39 16.00 8.71 -16.30
C SER A 39 15.37 7.63 -15.42
N LEU A 40 16.11 6.59 -15.04
CA LEU A 40 15.54 5.38 -14.41
C LEU A 40 15.60 5.45 -12.88
N ALA A 41 14.46 5.23 -12.20
CA ALA A 41 14.34 5.35 -10.73
C ALA A 41 14.65 4.08 -9.93
N VAL A 42 15.05 3.00 -10.60
CA VAL A 42 15.46 1.73 -9.98
C VAL A 42 16.91 1.43 -10.32
N SER A 43 17.62 0.79 -9.39
CA SER A 43 19.01 0.38 -9.62
C SER A 43 19.13 -1.06 -10.11
N ARG A 44 18.14 -1.90 -9.81
CA ARG A 44 18.13 -3.32 -10.17
C ARG A 44 16.80 -3.70 -10.79
N ALA A 45 16.87 -4.43 -11.90
CA ALA A 45 15.71 -4.89 -12.67
C ALA A 45 16.12 -6.00 -13.65
N PHE A 46 15.16 -6.87 -14.00
CA PHE A 46 15.24 -7.65 -15.23
C PHE A 46 14.87 -6.76 -16.43
N GLY A 47 15.34 -7.09 -17.63
CA GLY A 47 15.16 -6.21 -18.80
C GLY A 47 16.16 -5.04 -18.78
N ASP A 48 15.72 -3.83 -19.15
CA ASP A 48 16.51 -2.59 -19.19
C ASP A 48 17.88 -2.76 -19.88
N PHE A 49 17.88 -3.46 -21.02
CA PHE A 49 19.11 -3.87 -21.72
C PHE A 49 19.99 -2.69 -22.14
N GLU A 50 19.39 -1.52 -22.40
CA GLU A 50 20.14 -0.30 -22.73
C GLU A 50 21.09 0.15 -21.60
N TYR A 51 20.77 -0.20 -20.35
CA TYR A 51 21.60 0.06 -19.17
C TYR A 51 22.60 -1.08 -18.86
N LYS A 52 22.68 -2.09 -19.74
CA LYS A 52 23.46 -3.32 -19.53
C LYS A 52 24.48 -3.61 -20.63
N ASN A 53 24.89 -2.57 -21.38
CA ASN A 53 25.75 -2.68 -22.54
C ASN A 53 27.15 -2.05 -22.34
N VAL A 54 27.60 -1.84 -21.10
CA VAL A 54 28.95 -1.31 -20.84
C VAL A 54 29.98 -2.40 -21.15
N PRO A 55 30.88 -2.20 -22.15
CA PRO A 55 31.82 -3.23 -22.57
C PRO A 55 32.80 -3.61 -21.45
N GLY A 56 33.10 -4.90 -21.32
CA GLY A 56 34.06 -5.42 -20.36
C GLY A 56 33.56 -5.50 -18.90
N LEU A 57 32.30 -5.16 -18.63
CA LEU A 57 31.68 -5.34 -17.32
C LEU A 57 30.79 -6.58 -17.28
N GLU A 58 30.92 -7.33 -16.18
CA GLU A 58 30.02 -8.44 -15.83
C GLU A 58 28.56 -7.96 -15.71
N PRO A 59 27.56 -8.85 -15.92
CA PRO A 59 26.15 -8.48 -15.88
C PRO A 59 25.70 -7.75 -14.60
N ASN A 60 26.29 -8.09 -13.45
CA ASN A 60 25.96 -7.47 -12.16
C ASN A 60 26.71 -6.16 -11.88
N LYS A 61 27.68 -5.78 -12.74
CA LYS A 61 28.45 -4.53 -12.65
C LYS A 61 27.97 -3.45 -13.61
N GLN A 62 26.90 -3.72 -14.36
CA GLN A 62 26.25 -2.78 -15.27
C GLN A 62 25.56 -1.63 -14.51
N LEU A 63 25.05 -0.61 -15.23
CA LEU A 63 24.29 0.51 -14.64
C LEU A 63 23.03 0.00 -13.92
N VAL A 64 22.34 -0.97 -14.53
CA VAL A 64 21.23 -1.72 -13.92
C VAL A 64 21.65 -3.17 -13.72
N SER A 65 21.55 -3.68 -12.50
CA SER A 65 21.95 -5.05 -12.18
C SER A 65 20.73 -5.98 -12.19
N PRO A 66 20.82 -7.19 -12.77
CA PRO A 66 19.79 -8.21 -12.62
C PRO A 66 19.93 -9.02 -11.32
N GLU A 67 20.99 -8.79 -10.54
CA GLU A 67 21.33 -9.61 -9.37
C GLU A 67 20.39 -9.31 -8.19
N PRO A 68 19.63 -10.29 -7.68
CA PRO A 68 18.76 -10.12 -6.52
C PRO A 68 19.58 -10.11 -5.22
N ASP A 69 19.05 -9.48 -4.18
CA ASP A 69 19.49 -9.75 -2.81
C ASP A 69 18.70 -10.95 -2.27
N VAL A 70 19.41 -11.99 -1.83
CA VAL A 70 18.83 -13.24 -1.33
C VAL A 70 19.12 -13.36 0.17
N TYR A 71 18.05 -13.57 0.94
CA TYR A 71 18.12 -13.74 2.39
C TYR A 71 17.49 -15.09 2.74
N VAL A 72 18.20 -15.86 3.57
CA VAL A 72 17.72 -17.14 4.09
C VAL A 72 17.47 -16.94 5.58
N LEU A 73 16.21 -17.11 5.98
CA LEU A 73 15.77 -16.97 7.36
C LEU A 73 15.26 -18.32 7.86
N GLU A 74 15.69 -18.74 9.04
CA GLU A 74 15.13 -19.91 9.71
C GLU A 74 13.74 -19.57 10.23
N ARG A 75 12.77 -20.43 9.92
CA ARG A 75 11.38 -20.25 10.33
C ARG A 75 11.18 -20.54 11.81
N GLN A 76 10.38 -19.71 12.46
CA GLN A 76 9.94 -19.89 13.85
C GLN A 76 8.45 -20.22 13.83
N LYS A 77 8.10 -21.51 13.81
CA LYS A 77 6.73 -21.98 13.61
C LYS A 77 5.72 -21.33 14.57
N GLU A 78 6.13 -21.11 15.81
CA GLU A 78 5.31 -20.58 16.89
C GLU A 78 5.21 -19.04 16.89
N LYS A 79 5.97 -18.35 16.04
CA LYS A 79 6.04 -16.87 16.01
C LYS A 79 5.83 -16.25 14.63
N ASP A 80 6.08 -17.00 13.55
CA ASP A 80 5.86 -16.51 12.19
C ASP A 80 4.35 -16.39 11.98
N GLU A 81 3.84 -15.16 11.90
CA GLU A 81 2.40 -14.90 11.77
C GLU A 81 1.97 -14.87 10.31
N PHE A 82 2.53 -13.94 9.54
CA PHE A 82 2.22 -13.75 8.13
C PHE A 82 3.36 -13.07 7.38
N LEU A 83 3.32 -13.19 6.06
CA LEU A 83 4.17 -12.52 5.09
C LEU A 83 3.34 -11.61 4.19
N VAL A 84 3.77 -10.37 3.99
CA VAL A 84 3.23 -9.41 3.04
C VAL A 84 4.26 -9.15 1.95
N VAL A 85 3.87 -9.30 0.69
CA VAL A 85 4.67 -8.90 -0.47
C VAL A 85 3.89 -7.87 -1.26
N ALA A 86 4.45 -6.68 -1.44
CA ALA A 86 3.77 -5.60 -2.14
C ALA A 86 4.70 -4.77 -3.03
N CYS A 87 4.12 -4.15 -4.07
CA CYS A 87 4.79 -3.16 -4.91
C CYS A 87 4.84 -1.77 -4.23
N ASP A 88 5.55 -0.83 -4.85
CA ASP A 88 5.71 0.54 -4.35
C ASP A 88 4.41 1.36 -4.37
N GLY A 89 3.45 1.06 -5.23
CA GLY A 89 2.11 1.66 -5.14
C GLY A 89 1.44 1.52 -3.76
N ILE A 90 1.86 0.56 -2.94
CA ILE A 90 1.43 0.42 -1.52
C ILE A 90 2.44 1.10 -0.59
N TYR A 91 3.73 0.77 -0.72
CA TYR A 91 4.77 1.25 0.19
C TYR A 91 5.07 2.75 0.07
N ASP A 92 4.69 3.39 -1.03
CA ASP A 92 4.81 4.85 -1.20
C ASP A 92 3.82 5.61 -0.31
N VAL A 93 2.78 4.95 0.22
CA VAL A 93 1.75 5.57 1.07
C VAL A 93 1.55 4.90 2.42
N MET A 94 2.12 3.71 2.64
CA MET A 94 2.07 2.99 3.92
C MET A 94 3.45 2.47 4.29
N GLU A 95 3.93 2.84 5.48
CA GLU A 95 5.18 2.32 6.04
C GLU A 95 5.02 0.86 6.49
N ASN A 96 6.15 0.15 6.68
CA ASN A 96 6.16 -1.27 7.03
C ASN A 96 5.31 -1.59 8.26
N GLU A 97 5.53 -0.85 9.34
CA GLU A 97 4.83 -1.05 10.61
C GLU A 97 3.34 -0.73 10.50
N GLU A 98 2.99 0.28 9.70
CA GLU A 98 1.60 0.66 9.46
C GLU A 98 0.87 -0.44 8.68
N LEU A 99 1.46 -0.90 7.57
CA LEU A 99 0.90 -1.99 6.75
C LEU A 99 0.71 -3.26 7.58
N CYS A 100 1.67 -3.61 8.43
CA CYS A 100 1.57 -4.81 9.24
C CYS A 100 0.54 -4.71 10.36
N ARG A 101 0.37 -3.52 10.96
CA ARG A 101 -0.74 -3.27 11.91
C ARG A 101 -2.09 -3.34 11.23
N PHE A 102 -2.17 -2.81 10.02
CA PHE A 102 -3.40 -2.86 9.25
C PHE A 102 -3.75 -4.31 8.88
N VAL A 103 -2.81 -5.08 8.32
CA VAL A 103 -3.06 -6.50 7.97
C VAL A 103 -3.43 -7.31 9.22
N GLU A 104 -2.71 -7.16 10.33
CA GLU A 104 -3.05 -7.83 11.60
C GLU A 104 -4.48 -7.48 12.06
N SER A 105 -4.85 -6.20 12.02
CA SER A 105 -6.19 -5.77 12.45
C SER A 105 -7.29 -6.36 11.58
N ARG A 106 -7.06 -6.48 10.26
CA ARG A 106 -8.00 -7.12 9.33
C ARG A 106 -8.09 -8.63 9.52
N LEU A 107 -6.97 -9.31 9.80
CA LEU A 107 -6.96 -10.76 10.07
C LEU A 107 -7.73 -11.15 11.34
N HIS A 108 -7.86 -10.24 12.30
CA HIS A 108 -8.70 -10.46 13.48
C HIS A 108 -10.21 -10.39 13.22
N VAL A 109 -10.64 -9.86 12.07
CA VAL A 109 -12.06 -9.58 11.79
C VAL A 109 -12.55 -10.23 10.51
N CYS A 110 -11.64 -10.71 9.66
CA CYS A 110 -11.94 -11.35 8.39
C CYS A 110 -10.97 -12.49 8.11
N ASP A 111 -11.51 -13.66 7.75
CA ASP A 111 -10.76 -14.86 7.38
C ASP A 111 -10.50 -14.97 5.86
N ASP A 112 -11.17 -14.15 5.05
CA ASP A 112 -10.93 -14.05 3.61
C ASP A 112 -9.74 -13.13 3.30
N LEU A 113 -8.61 -13.74 2.94
CA LEU A 113 -7.39 -13.01 2.57
C LEU A 113 -7.59 -12.11 1.33
N ASN A 114 -8.54 -12.41 0.44
CA ASN A 114 -8.83 -11.51 -0.68
C ASN A 114 -9.43 -10.20 -0.17
N GLN A 115 -10.35 -10.29 0.80
CA GLN A 115 -10.92 -9.10 1.42
C GLN A 115 -9.86 -8.31 2.20
N VAL A 116 -9.00 -8.98 2.96
CA VAL A 116 -7.86 -8.34 3.64
C VAL A 116 -6.98 -7.59 2.65
N CYS A 117 -6.69 -8.20 1.49
CA CYS A 117 -5.93 -7.55 0.43
C CYS A 117 -6.66 -6.32 -0.13
N ASN A 118 -7.95 -6.45 -0.44
CA ASN A 118 -8.76 -5.36 -0.96
C ASN A 118 -8.85 -4.19 0.02
N ASP A 119 -9.00 -4.47 1.32
CA ASP A 119 -9.04 -3.43 2.36
C ASP A 119 -7.73 -2.61 2.39
N VAL A 120 -6.57 -3.26 2.22
CA VAL A 120 -5.28 -2.56 2.10
C VAL A 120 -5.20 -1.73 0.83
N LEU A 121 -5.62 -2.26 -0.31
CA LEU A 121 -5.60 -1.54 -1.59
C LEU A 121 -6.50 -0.29 -1.53
N ASP A 122 -7.70 -0.41 -0.97
CA ASP A 122 -8.63 0.72 -0.79
C ASP A 122 -8.08 1.76 0.19
N ALA A 123 -7.39 1.32 1.26
CA ALA A 123 -6.70 2.22 2.17
C ALA A 123 -5.56 2.98 1.47
N CYS A 124 -4.76 2.30 0.64
CA CYS A 124 -3.69 2.94 -0.14
C CYS A 124 -4.23 3.95 -1.16
N LEU A 125 -5.30 3.58 -1.88
CA LEU A 125 -6.00 4.49 -2.79
C LEU A 125 -6.51 5.72 -2.04
N SER A 126 -7.09 5.51 -0.86
CA SER A 126 -7.58 6.58 0.00
C SER A 126 -6.44 7.46 0.51
N LYS A 127 -5.26 6.91 0.82
CA LYS A 127 -4.08 7.68 1.20
C LYS A 127 -3.44 8.45 0.02
N GLY A 128 -3.91 8.21 -1.20
CA GLY A 128 -3.54 8.99 -2.38
C GLY A 128 -2.60 8.28 -3.34
N SER A 129 -2.43 6.96 -3.20
CA SER A 129 -1.72 6.19 -4.21
C SER A 129 -2.38 6.36 -5.57
N ARG A 130 -1.55 6.56 -6.60
CA ARG A 130 -1.98 6.72 -8.00
C ARG A 130 -1.30 5.72 -8.93
N ASP A 131 -0.56 4.77 -8.36
CA ASP A 131 0.18 3.77 -9.10
C ASP A 131 -0.63 2.46 -9.20
N ASN A 132 -0.12 1.51 -9.99
CA ASN A 132 -0.57 0.14 -9.93
C ASN A 132 -0.22 -0.46 -8.56
N MET A 133 -1.19 -1.18 -7.98
CA MET A 133 -1.05 -1.78 -6.67
C MET A 133 -1.24 -3.29 -6.77
N THR A 134 -0.34 -4.05 -6.16
CA THR A 134 -0.39 -5.50 -6.10
C THR A 134 0.17 -5.93 -4.75
N MET A 135 -0.55 -6.81 -4.07
CA MET A 135 -0.14 -7.38 -2.79
C MET A 135 -0.40 -8.89 -2.77
N ILE A 136 0.44 -9.61 -2.04
CA ILE A 136 0.26 -11.00 -1.65
C ILE A 136 0.39 -11.07 -0.13
N VAL A 137 -0.56 -11.75 0.52
CA VAL A 137 -0.49 -12.08 1.95
C VAL A 137 -0.43 -13.60 2.08
N VAL A 138 0.53 -14.10 2.84
CA VAL A 138 0.67 -15.52 3.18
C VAL A 138 0.58 -15.66 4.70
N CYS A 139 -0.42 -16.37 5.20
CA CYS A 139 -0.56 -16.65 6.63
C CYS A 139 0.14 -17.96 6.99
N PHE A 140 0.77 -17.99 8.16
CA PHE A 140 1.40 -19.16 8.76
C PHE A 140 0.59 -19.65 9.97
N ASP A 141 1.07 -20.71 10.62
CA ASP A 141 0.37 -21.37 11.73
C ASP A 141 0.13 -20.45 12.94
N ALA A 142 1.00 -19.46 13.17
CA ALA A 142 0.84 -18.49 14.25
C ALA A 142 0.11 -17.21 13.82
N ALA A 143 -0.52 -17.18 12.64
CA ALA A 143 -1.29 -16.02 12.18
C ALA A 143 -2.39 -15.62 13.18
N PRO A 144 -2.73 -14.32 13.27
CA PRO A 144 -3.85 -13.85 14.06
C PRO A 144 -5.14 -14.60 13.70
N THR A 145 -5.86 -15.05 14.72
CA THR A 145 -7.18 -15.65 14.55
C THR A 145 -8.28 -14.62 14.73
N ILE A 146 -9.46 -14.94 14.22
CA ILE A 146 -10.66 -14.11 14.39
C ILE A 146 -10.95 -13.87 15.87
N ASP A 147 -11.07 -12.60 16.21
CA ASP A 147 -11.42 -12.10 17.52
C ASP A 147 -12.89 -11.64 17.52
N LYS A 148 -13.74 -12.37 18.25
CA LYS A 148 -15.18 -12.13 18.28
C LYS A 148 -15.54 -10.75 18.82
N GLU A 149 -14.75 -10.20 19.73
CA GLU A 149 -14.98 -8.88 20.31
C GLU A 149 -14.69 -7.79 19.28
N LYS A 150 -13.59 -7.94 18.52
CA LYS A 150 -13.24 -7.03 17.42
C LYS A 150 -14.26 -7.09 16.29
N VAL A 151 -14.74 -8.28 15.93
CA VAL A 151 -15.82 -8.46 14.94
C VAL A 151 -17.09 -7.74 15.37
N ALA A 152 -17.52 -7.94 16.63
CA ALA A 152 -18.72 -7.27 17.15
C ALA A 152 -18.56 -5.75 17.19
N SER A 153 -17.37 -5.27 17.59
CA SER A 153 -17.03 -3.84 17.62
C SER A 153 -17.06 -3.21 16.22
N GLU A 154 -16.48 -3.88 15.22
CA GLU A 154 -16.52 -3.40 13.83
C GLU A 154 -17.94 -3.39 13.27
N ALA A 155 -18.75 -4.41 13.55
CA ALA A 155 -20.14 -4.47 13.13
C ALA A 155 -20.97 -3.33 13.74
N ALA A 156 -20.79 -3.04 15.04
CA ALA A 156 -21.44 -1.94 15.72
C ALA A 156 -21.02 -0.59 15.14
N TRP A 157 -19.72 -0.39 14.88
CA TRP A 157 -19.20 0.81 14.26
C TRP A 157 -19.74 1.03 12.84
N LYS A 158 -19.75 -0.02 12.00
CA LYS A 158 -20.34 0.04 10.65
C LYS A 158 -21.82 0.42 10.69
N ALA A 159 -22.58 -0.13 11.62
CA ALA A 159 -23.99 0.23 11.79
C ALA A 159 -24.17 1.72 12.15
N GLN A 160 -23.34 2.23 13.07
CA GLN A 160 -23.36 3.65 13.45
C GLN A 160 -22.97 4.56 12.27
N MET A 161 -21.95 4.18 11.50
CA MET A 161 -21.53 4.92 10.30
C MET A 161 -22.65 4.96 9.25
N LEU A 162 -23.32 3.85 8.98
CA LEU A 162 -24.42 3.81 8.02
C LEU A 162 -25.56 4.75 8.43
N VAL A 163 -25.89 4.81 9.72
CA VAL A 163 -26.88 5.75 10.26
C VAL A 163 -26.41 7.20 10.04
N ALA A 164 -25.16 7.51 10.35
CA ALA A 164 -24.60 8.86 10.20
C ALA A 164 -24.58 9.31 8.73
N ILE A 165 -24.10 8.44 7.83
CA ILE A 165 -24.06 8.71 6.38
C ILE A 165 -25.47 8.94 5.85
N ASN A 166 -26.42 8.06 6.16
CA ASN A 166 -27.80 8.19 5.70
C ASN A 166 -28.49 9.43 6.30
N GLY A 167 -28.21 9.76 7.55
CA GLY A 167 -28.70 10.98 8.21
C GLY A 167 -28.17 12.25 7.54
N GLN A 168 -26.87 12.32 7.26
CA GLN A 168 -26.26 13.43 6.53
C GLN A 168 -26.75 13.50 5.08
N LEU A 169 -26.96 12.36 4.41
CA LEU A 169 -27.56 12.32 3.08
C LEU A 169 -28.98 12.90 3.12
N LEU A 170 -29.82 12.49 4.07
CA LEU A 170 -31.17 13.02 4.26
C LEU A 170 -31.15 14.54 4.50
N MET A 171 -30.29 15.05 5.39
CA MET A 171 -30.18 16.49 5.64
C MET A 171 -29.64 17.28 4.43
N SER A 172 -28.72 16.70 3.65
CA SER A 172 -28.19 17.32 2.43
C SER A 172 -29.14 17.22 1.23
N PHE A 173 -30.07 16.26 1.23
CA PHE A 173 -31.21 16.21 0.31
C PHE A 173 -32.27 17.25 0.67
N ASP A 174 -32.56 17.43 1.97
CA ASP A 174 -33.55 18.39 2.45
C ASP A 174 -33.11 19.85 2.20
N ARG A 175 -31.82 20.17 2.44
CA ARG A 175 -31.25 21.49 2.08
C ARG A 175 -31.31 21.80 0.58
N ARG A 176 -31.17 20.78 -0.27
CA ARG A 176 -31.26 20.95 -1.73
C ARG A 176 -32.71 21.02 -2.20
N TYR A 177 -33.65 20.34 -1.55
CA TYR A 177 -35.08 20.49 -1.82
C TYR A 177 -35.61 21.88 -1.43
N PHE A 178 -35.11 22.48 -0.34
CA PHE A 178 -35.54 23.82 0.09
C PHE A 178 -34.97 24.95 -0.79
N SER A 179 -33.81 24.75 -1.44
CA SER A 179 -33.26 25.72 -2.40
C SER A 179 -33.75 25.54 -3.84
N TYR A 180 -34.40 24.42 -4.16
CA TYR A 180 -34.90 24.07 -5.51
C TYR A 180 -36.41 24.23 -5.70
N GLN A 181 -37.13 24.99 -4.88
CA GLN A 181 -38.54 25.32 -5.20
C GLN A 181 -38.71 26.34 -6.35
N HIS A 182 -37.63 26.77 -7.04
CA HIS A 182 -37.72 27.75 -8.14
C HIS A 182 -37.08 27.34 -9.48
N SER A 183 -36.83 26.07 -9.77
CA SER A 183 -36.59 25.65 -11.17
C SER A 183 -36.87 24.17 -11.40
N PRO A 184 -37.63 23.80 -12.44
CA PRO A 184 -37.73 22.41 -12.87
C PRO A 184 -36.43 22.06 -13.63
N ILE A 185 -36.00 20.79 -13.54
CA ILE A 185 -35.03 20.06 -14.40
C ILE A 185 -33.73 19.60 -13.66
N VAL A 186 -33.56 18.27 -13.67
CA VAL A 186 -32.38 17.38 -13.50
C VAL A 186 -31.96 16.79 -12.14
N THR A 187 -31.77 15.48 -12.25
CA THR A 187 -31.37 14.38 -11.38
C THR A 187 -29.88 14.32 -10.97
N ASN A 188 -29.63 13.48 -9.95
CA ASN A 188 -28.38 12.74 -9.64
C ASN A 188 -27.03 13.45 -9.82
N LYS A 189 -26.62 14.21 -8.80
CA LYS A 189 -25.21 14.35 -8.43
C LYS A 189 -25.05 14.28 -6.91
N ILE A 190 -24.45 13.20 -6.42
CA ILE A 190 -23.81 13.19 -5.10
C ILE A 190 -22.52 14.00 -5.28
N SER A 191 -22.38 15.11 -4.54
CA SER A 191 -21.24 16.01 -4.68
C SER A 191 -20.01 15.44 -3.97
N PHE A 192 -18.84 15.66 -4.56
CA PHE A 192 -17.51 15.27 -4.06
C PHE A 192 -17.21 15.71 -2.60
N SER A 193 -17.95 16.70 -2.08
CA SER A 193 -17.80 17.19 -0.70
C SER A 193 -18.13 16.14 0.36
N ALA A 194 -19.16 15.30 0.12
CA ALA A 194 -19.57 14.27 1.08
C ALA A 194 -18.53 13.15 1.21
N ALA A 195 -17.80 12.84 0.13
CA ALA A 195 -16.75 11.83 0.14
C ALA A 195 -15.55 12.24 1.02
N HIS A 196 -15.25 13.54 1.13
CA HIS A 196 -14.12 14.03 1.92
C HIS A 196 -14.39 14.00 3.44
N GLU A 197 -15.63 14.27 3.88
CA GLU A 197 -16.02 14.13 5.29
C GLU A 197 -16.08 12.66 5.73
N VAL A 198 -16.59 11.77 4.88
CA VAL A 198 -16.57 10.32 5.13
C VAL A 198 -15.13 9.79 5.23
N LYS A 199 -14.21 10.35 4.43
CA LYS A 199 -12.79 9.99 4.46
C LYS A 199 -12.08 10.35 5.77
N LYS A 200 -12.42 11.49 6.39
CA LYS A 200 -11.93 11.85 7.75
C LYS A 200 -12.44 10.88 8.82
N LEU A 201 -13.68 10.40 8.68
CA LEU A 201 -14.27 9.45 9.64
C LEU A 201 -13.69 8.02 9.50
N LEU A 202 -13.33 7.60 8.28
CA LEU A 202 -12.84 6.26 7.97
C LEU A 202 -11.40 5.98 8.39
N PHE A 203 -10.50 6.98 8.37
CA PHE A 203 -9.05 6.76 8.48
C PHE A 203 -8.36 7.46 9.65
N ASP A 204 -9.00 8.44 10.30
CA ASP A 204 -8.41 9.16 11.46
C ASP A 204 -8.92 8.65 12.82
N SER A 205 -9.68 7.55 12.85
CA SER A 205 -10.16 6.96 14.10
C SER A 205 -9.09 6.02 14.69
N PRO A 206 -8.65 6.23 15.95
CA PRO A 206 -7.73 5.33 16.61
C PRO A 206 -8.47 4.04 16.95
N LEU A 207 -8.10 2.93 16.31
CA LEU A 207 -8.28 1.59 16.86
C LEU A 207 -7.08 1.27 17.76
#